data_AF-A0A6A5TSG9-F1
#
_entry.id   AF-A0A6A5TSG9-F1
#
_cell.length_a   1.000
_cell.length_b   1.000
_cell.length_c   1.000
_cell.angle_alpha   90.00
_cell.angle_beta   90.00
_cell.angle_gamma   90.00
#
_symmetry.space_group_name_H-M   'P 1'
#
loop_
_entity.id
_entity.type
_entity.pdbx_description
1 polymer ?
#
loop_
_entity_poly.entity_id
_entity_poly.type
_entity_poly.pdbx_seq_one_letter_code
_entity_poly.pdbx_strand_id
1 'polypeptide(L)'
;MVDAARIITSSQLPIQLNRDEGLALMNSAVDMLPSSTRTQVLDLDKSAVGNGIDDILKTNTFACHVPDGSEGDGEGYLCLFPLVSRINHACRPNANAKFIPRTLHMEISTLRDIQPGEEISISYGRIDLKHAERQKLYRDGWHFTCTCSLCSADKYAIAGSDQRRERFAKLHEQLSSITGETYDAQQIIAWEKEVLEISDREGFETLIAEDLERLAYVYNGLGRKSEAVMWAKRTRRNLMQWWVVDGRESAELKRIEELLGELGA
;
A
#
# COMPACT_ATOMS: atom_id res chain seq x y z
N MET A 1 8.56 -1.89 13.86
CA MET A 1 9.50 -3.02 13.56
C MET A 1 10.22 -2.66 12.26
N VAL A 2 11.48 -3.07 12.10
CA VAL A 2 12.25 -2.81 10.87
C VAL A 2 12.90 -4.13 10.42
N ASP A 3 12.84 -4.45 9.13
CA ASP A 3 13.47 -5.65 8.55
C ASP A 3 14.17 -5.32 7.23
N ALA A 4 15.33 -5.92 6.98
CA ALA A 4 16.13 -5.66 5.79
C ALA A 4 15.81 -6.68 4.68
N ALA A 5 15.77 -6.23 3.43
CA ALA A 5 15.59 -7.14 2.30
C ALA A 5 16.73 -8.17 2.27
N ARG A 6 16.38 -9.46 2.13
CA ARG A 6 17.36 -10.56 2.00
C ARG A 6 17.51 -11.06 0.58
N ILE A 7 16.44 -10.96 -0.20
CA ILE A 7 16.42 -11.30 -1.61
C ILE A 7 15.67 -10.18 -2.33
N ILE A 8 16.20 -9.70 -3.45
CA ILE A 8 15.57 -8.74 -4.34
C ILE A 8 15.61 -9.34 -5.74
N THR A 9 14.46 -9.44 -6.40
CA THR A 9 14.35 -9.98 -7.75
C THR A 9 13.60 -9.00 -8.65
N SER A 10 14.06 -8.82 -9.89
CA SER A 10 13.28 -8.06 -10.88
C SER A 10 11.95 -8.76 -11.17
N SER A 11 10.87 -8.00 -11.27
CA SER A 11 9.55 -8.50 -11.66
C SER A 11 9.50 -8.95 -13.12
N GLN A 12 10.54 -8.63 -13.92
CA GLN A 12 10.67 -9.01 -15.32
C GLN A 12 11.26 -10.42 -15.50
N LEU A 13 11.75 -11.05 -14.42
CA LEU A 13 12.39 -12.36 -14.48
C LEU A 13 11.54 -13.43 -15.21
N PRO A 14 10.21 -13.55 -14.99
CA PRO A 14 9.39 -14.54 -15.70
C PRO A 14 9.24 -14.27 -17.21
N ILE A 15 9.55 -13.05 -17.67
CA ILE A 15 9.47 -12.66 -19.09
C ILE A 15 10.79 -12.98 -19.79
N GLN A 16 11.91 -12.82 -19.07
CA GLN A 16 13.25 -12.97 -19.64
C GLN A 16 13.79 -14.40 -19.56
N LEU A 17 13.30 -15.21 -18.62
CA LEU A 17 13.82 -16.55 -18.34
C LEU A 17 12.71 -17.58 -18.38
N ASN A 18 13.07 -18.81 -18.75
CA ASN A 18 12.19 -19.94 -18.56
C ASN A 18 12.15 -20.35 -17.07
N ARG A 19 11.21 -21.25 -16.73
CA ARG A 19 10.97 -21.67 -15.34
C ARG A 19 12.21 -22.28 -14.67
N ASP A 20 12.93 -23.14 -15.39
CA ASP A 20 14.07 -23.88 -14.81
C ASP A 20 15.27 -22.96 -14.58
N GLU A 21 15.53 -22.04 -15.52
CA GLU A 21 16.53 -20.98 -15.37
C GLU A 21 16.21 -20.07 -14.17
N GLY A 22 14.95 -19.63 -14.05
CA GLY A 22 14.50 -18.81 -12.94
C GLY A 22 14.65 -19.52 -11.61
N LEU A 23 14.26 -20.79 -11.53
CA LEU A 23 14.39 -21.61 -10.32
C LEU A 23 15.86 -21.82 -9.94
N ALA A 24 16.75 -22.07 -10.91
CA ALA A 24 18.19 -22.22 -10.65
C ALA A 24 18.81 -20.94 -10.07
N LEU A 25 18.41 -19.77 -10.58
CA LEU A 25 18.85 -18.48 -10.04
C LEU A 25 18.32 -18.23 -8.62
N MET A 26 17.04 -18.51 -8.37
CA MET A 26 16.46 -18.35 -7.03
C MET A 26 17.15 -19.25 -5.99
N ASN A 27 17.43 -20.52 -6.34
CA ASN A 27 18.18 -21.42 -5.45
C ASN A 27 19.60 -20.92 -5.22
N SER A 28 20.29 -20.47 -6.28
CA SER A 28 21.65 -19.91 -6.16
C SER A 28 21.67 -18.69 -5.24
N ALA A 29 20.67 -17.80 -5.34
CA ALA A 29 20.53 -16.64 -4.46
C ALA A 29 20.38 -17.04 -2.99
N VAL A 30 19.55 -18.04 -2.70
CA VAL A 30 19.39 -18.59 -1.35
C VAL A 30 20.67 -19.26 -0.84
N ASP A 31 21.40 -19.94 -1.72
CA ASP A 31 22.66 -20.60 -1.38
C ASP A 31 23.82 -19.63 -1.13
N MET A 32 23.70 -18.38 -1.56
CA MET A 32 24.64 -17.31 -1.22
C MET A 32 24.31 -16.63 0.11
N LEU A 33 23.14 -16.90 0.72
CA LEU A 33 22.79 -16.31 2.02
C LEU A 33 23.61 -16.93 3.16
N PRO A 34 23.97 -16.13 4.20
CA PRO A 34 24.48 -16.64 5.46
C PRO A 34 23.55 -17.72 6.04
N SER A 35 24.10 -18.73 6.70
CA SER A 35 23.35 -19.92 7.15
C SER A 35 22.13 -19.58 8.02
N SER A 36 22.24 -18.59 8.91
CA SER A 36 21.11 -18.13 9.73
C SER A 36 19.99 -17.52 8.89
N THR A 37 20.34 -16.67 7.92
CA THR A 37 19.39 -16.02 7.01
C THR A 37 18.75 -17.02 6.07
N ARG A 38 19.54 -17.98 5.54
CA ARG A 38 19.02 -19.07 4.70
C ARG A 38 17.97 -19.87 5.45
N THR A 39 18.24 -20.21 6.70
CA THR A 39 17.29 -20.94 7.55
C THR A 39 16.00 -20.13 7.75
N GLN A 40 16.10 -18.83 8.03
CA GLN A 40 14.93 -17.96 8.16
C GLN A 40 14.09 -17.92 6.88
N VAL A 41 14.72 -17.84 5.71
CA VAL A 41 14.02 -17.82 4.42
C VAL A 41 13.34 -19.17 4.14
N LEU A 42 14.02 -20.29 4.39
CA LEU A 42 13.47 -21.63 4.13
C LEU A 42 12.38 -22.06 5.13
N ASP A 43 12.31 -21.41 6.30
CA ASP A 43 11.27 -21.58 7.33
C ASP A 43 9.99 -20.79 7.02
N LEU A 44 10.00 -19.91 6.01
CA LEU A 44 8.80 -19.16 5.63
C LEU A 44 7.71 -20.08 5.07
N ASP A 45 6.48 -19.57 5.18
CA ASP A 45 5.29 -20.29 4.77
C ASP A 45 5.27 -20.52 3.26
N LYS A 46 4.54 -21.57 2.86
CA LYS A 46 4.38 -22.01 1.47
C LYS A 46 2.89 -22.16 1.19
N SER A 47 2.51 -21.98 -0.07
CA SER A 47 1.16 -22.31 -0.50
C SER A 47 0.88 -23.80 -0.32
N ALA A 48 -0.39 -24.14 -0.14
CA ALA A 48 -0.82 -25.53 0.10
C ALA A 48 -0.47 -26.50 -1.05
N VAL A 49 -0.16 -25.98 -2.24
CA VAL A 49 0.10 -26.77 -3.46
C VAL A 49 1.52 -26.60 -4.00
N GLY A 50 2.28 -25.66 -3.47
CA GLY A 50 3.64 -25.36 -3.92
C GLY A 50 4.72 -26.06 -3.09
N ASN A 51 5.92 -26.12 -3.65
CA ASN A 51 7.12 -26.56 -2.95
C ASN A 51 8.31 -25.70 -3.40
N GLY A 52 9.42 -25.77 -2.65
CA GLY A 52 10.65 -25.09 -3.04
C GLY A 52 10.66 -23.57 -2.81
N ILE A 53 11.67 -22.92 -3.38
CA ILE A 53 11.94 -21.49 -3.19
C ILE A 53 11.04 -20.58 -4.01
N ASP A 54 10.60 -21.02 -5.19
CA ASP A 54 9.70 -20.24 -6.05
C ASP A 54 8.36 -19.98 -5.34
N ASP A 55 7.84 -20.98 -4.62
CA ASP A 55 6.61 -20.83 -3.87
C ASP A 55 6.75 -19.99 -2.59
N ILE A 56 7.88 -20.14 -1.87
CA ILE A 56 8.23 -19.24 -0.75
C ILE A 56 8.26 -17.79 -1.25
N LEU A 57 9.01 -17.51 -2.32
CA LEU A 57 9.14 -16.15 -2.84
C LEU A 57 7.81 -15.60 -3.35
N LYS A 58 7.00 -16.43 -4.04
CA LYS A 58 5.69 -16.02 -4.54
C LYS A 58 4.74 -15.55 -3.44
N THR A 59 4.76 -16.19 -2.27
CA THR A 59 3.82 -15.91 -1.17
C THR A 59 4.34 -14.90 -0.15
N ASN A 60 5.66 -14.67 -0.09
CA ASN A 60 6.30 -13.88 0.96
C ASN A 60 7.00 -12.60 0.47
N THR A 61 7.05 -12.33 -0.83
CA THR A 61 7.69 -11.13 -1.37
C THR A 61 6.73 -9.94 -1.48
N PHE A 62 7.30 -8.74 -1.39
CA PHE A 62 6.60 -7.46 -1.44
C PHE A 62 7.05 -6.70 -2.68
N ALA A 63 6.11 -6.01 -3.33
CA ALA A 63 6.45 -5.05 -4.38
C ALA A 63 7.32 -3.93 -3.80
N CYS A 64 8.45 -3.68 -4.46
CA CYS A 64 9.42 -2.67 -4.10
C CYS A 64 9.76 -1.81 -5.30
N HIS A 65 10.02 -0.54 -5.05
CA HIS A 65 10.65 0.35 -6.01
C HIS A 65 12.08 0.62 -5.56
N VAL A 66 13.07 0.08 -6.28
CA VAL A 66 14.49 0.27 -5.99
C VAL A 66 15.06 1.30 -6.97
N PRO A 67 15.75 2.36 -6.52
CA PRO A 67 16.38 3.33 -7.41
C PRO A 67 17.52 2.65 -8.15
N ASP A 68 17.27 2.24 -9.39
CA ASP A 68 18.22 1.55 -10.27
C ASP A 68 18.77 2.48 -11.38
N GLY A 69 18.34 3.74 -11.39
CA GLY A 69 18.75 4.73 -12.38
C GLY A 69 17.92 4.72 -13.66
N SER A 70 16.85 3.92 -13.74
CA SER A 70 15.88 3.99 -14.83
C SER A 70 14.99 5.23 -14.72
N GLU A 71 14.51 5.73 -15.87
CA GLU A 71 13.54 6.83 -15.93
C GLU A 71 12.11 6.32 -15.71
N GLY A 72 11.30 7.06 -14.93
CA GLY A 72 9.92 6.68 -14.60
C GLY A 72 9.80 5.89 -13.28
N ASP A 73 8.76 5.07 -13.14
CA ASP A 73 8.52 4.21 -11.95
C ASP A 73 9.51 3.03 -11.84
N GLY A 74 10.51 2.99 -12.71
CA GLY A 74 11.55 1.96 -12.84
C GLY A 74 11.07 0.54 -13.13
N GLU A 75 11.99 -0.43 -13.14
CA GLU A 75 11.58 -1.83 -13.13
C GLU A 75 10.91 -2.16 -11.79
N GLY A 76 9.81 -2.91 -11.83
CA GLY A 76 9.22 -3.45 -10.60
C GLY A 76 10.17 -4.45 -9.96
N TYR A 77 10.36 -4.38 -8.64
CA TYR A 77 11.12 -5.38 -7.90
C TYR A 77 10.21 -6.10 -6.90
N LEU A 78 10.57 -7.34 -6.59
CA LEU A 78 10.02 -8.11 -5.47
C LEU A 78 11.11 -8.28 -4.43
N CYS A 79 10.85 -7.87 -3.19
CA CYS A 79 11.78 -8.04 -2.08
C CYS A 79 11.24 -9.01 -1.03
N LEU A 80 12.13 -9.83 -0.47
CA LEU A 80 11.84 -10.70 0.65
C LEU A 80 12.36 -10.11 1.97
N PHE A 81 11.48 -9.99 2.96
CA PHE A 81 11.76 -9.51 4.32
C PHE A 81 11.36 -10.58 5.35
N PRO A 82 12.24 -11.50 5.75
CA PRO A 82 11.85 -12.71 6.49
C PRO A 82 11.10 -12.48 7.81
N LEU A 83 11.35 -11.38 8.53
CA LEU A 83 10.60 -11.06 9.74
C LEU A 83 9.22 -10.49 9.40
N VAL A 84 9.13 -9.61 8.41
CA VAL A 84 7.85 -9.00 7.99
C VAL A 84 6.95 -10.01 7.29
N SER A 85 7.51 -10.96 6.53
CA SER A 85 6.76 -12.03 5.86
C SER A 85 6.01 -12.95 6.82
N ARG A 86 6.28 -12.88 8.13
CA ARG A 86 5.53 -13.61 9.18
C ARG A 86 4.27 -12.90 9.66
N ILE A 87 4.04 -11.65 9.24
CA ILE A 87 2.90 -10.84 9.67
C ILE A 87 1.70 -11.18 8.79
N ASN A 88 0.62 -11.66 9.39
CA ASN A 88 -0.58 -12.08 8.68
C ASN A 88 -1.39 -10.92 8.06
N HIS A 89 -2.23 -11.29 7.11
CA HIS A 89 -3.15 -10.36 6.45
C HIS A 89 -4.39 -10.04 7.28
N ALA A 90 -4.81 -8.77 7.28
CA ALA A 90 -6.19 -8.38 7.56
C ALA A 90 -6.67 -7.31 6.56
N CYS A 91 -7.94 -7.36 6.16
CA CYS A 91 -8.53 -6.36 5.25
C CYS A 91 -8.69 -4.97 5.93
N ARG A 92 -8.71 -4.94 7.27
CA ARG A 92 -8.62 -3.74 8.09
C ARG A 92 -7.47 -3.94 9.09
N PRO A 93 -6.22 -3.74 8.65
CA PRO A 93 -5.04 -4.06 9.45
C PRO A 93 -4.87 -3.10 10.62
N ASN A 94 -4.05 -3.50 11.60
CA ASN A 94 -3.64 -2.63 12.72
C ASN A 94 -2.22 -2.08 12.56
N ALA A 95 -1.50 -2.49 11.51
CA ALA A 95 -0.21 -1.93 11.13
C ALA A 95 -0.12 -1.72 9.61
N ASN A 96 0.75 -0.81 9.21
CA ASN A 96 1.12 -0.53 7.84
C ASN A 96 2.56 -0.98 7.57
N ALA A 97 2.80 -1.55 6.39
CA ALA A 97 4.13 -1.89 5.90
C ALA A 97 4.60 -0.82 4.91
N LYS A 98 5.79 -0.26 5.14
CA LYS A 98 6.36 0.82 4.33
C LYS A 98 7.77 0.46 3.91
N PHE A 99 8.01 0.34 2.61
CA PHE A 99 9.34 0.10 2.08
C PHE A 99 10.17 1.40 2.05
N ILE A 100 11.45 1.31 2.41
CA ILE A 100 12.42 2.39 2.49
C ILE A 100 13.54 2.15 1.46
N PRO A 101 13.45 2.74 0.25
CA PRO A 101 14.35 2.41 -0.86
C PRO A 101 15.83 2.65 -0.55
N ARG A 102 16.22 3.79 0.03
CA ARG A 102 17.63 4.11 0.36
C ARG A 102 18.32 3.10 1.26
N THR A 103 17.57 2.44 2.13
CA THR A 103 18.14 1.50 3.10
C THR A 103 17.76 0.05 2.79
N LEU A 104 16.87 -0.18 1.82
CA LEU A 104 16.29 -1.49 1.48
C LEU A 104 15.64 -2.17 2.69
N HIS A 105 15.00 -1.39 3.56
CA HIS A 105 14.26 -1.90 4.72
C HIS A 105 12.75 -1.81 4.50
N MET A 106 12.02 -2.68 5.18
CA MET A 106 10.60 -2.58 5.41
C MET A 106 10.35 -2.13 6.85
N GLU A 107 9.62 -1.03 7.02
CA GLU A 107 9.19 -0.51 8.31
C GLU A 107 7.73 -0.85 8.56
N ILE A 108 7.46 -1.40 9.74
CA ILE A 108 6.10 -1.66 10.24
C ILE A 108 5.76 -0.63 11.30
N SER A 109 4.72 0.16 11.02
CA SER A 109 4.19 1.19 11.92
C SER A 109 2.73 0.90 12.26
N THR A 110 2.33 1.14 13.50
CA THR A 110 0.96 0.90 13.96
C THR A 110 0.00 1.94 13.39
N LEU A 111 -1.19 1.50 12.97
CA LEU A 111 -2.29 2.37 12.54
C LEU A 111 -3.15 2.83 13.71
N ARG A 112 -3.12 2.09 14.81
CA ARG A 112 -3.83 2.36 16.08
C ARG A 112 -3.11 1.65 17.23
N ASP A 113 -3.56 1.90 18.45
CA ASP A 113 -3.11 1.14 19.61
C ASP A 113 -3.41 -0.36 19.43
N ILE A 114 -2.43 -1.20 19.79
CA ILE A 114 -2.48 -2.66 19.75
C ILE A 114 -2.36 -3.18 21.18
N GLN A 115 -3.33 -3.98 21.62
CA GLN A 115 -3.36 -4.48 22.99
C GLN A 115 -2.44 -5.70 23.17
N PRO A 116 -1.94 -5.99 24.39
CA PRO A 116 -1.16 -7.21 24.64
C PRO A 116 -1.93 -8.48 24.22
N GLY A 117 -1.29 -9.32 23.42
CA GLY A 117 -1.88 -10.55 22.88
C GLY A 117 -2.71 -10.36 21.60
N GLU A 118 -2.94 -9.12 21.16
CA GLU A 118 -3.52 -8.86 19.84
C GLU A 118 -2.49 -9.14 18.74
N GLU A 119 -2.91 -9.87 17.71
CA GLU A 119 -2.07 -10.16 16.55
C GLU A 119 -1.80 -8.90 15.71
N ILE A 120 -0.54 -8.69 15.33
CA ILE A 120 -0.18 -7.64 14.37
C ILE A 120 -0.54 -8.13 12.97
N SER A 121 -1.25 -7.30 12.21
CA SER A 121 -1.64 -7.60 10.83
C SER A 121 -1.37 -6.42 9.90
N ILE A 122 -1.06 -6.74 8.65
CA ILE A 122 -0.88 -5.78 7.55
C ILE A 122 -1.84 -6.09 6.40
N SER A 123 -1.99 -5.18 5.44
CA SER A 123 -2.64 -5.53 4.18
C SER A 123 -1.64 -6.16 3.21
N TYR A 124 -2.02 -7.23 2.52
CA TYR A 124 -1.24 -7.82 1.43
C TYR A 124 -1.54 -7.17 0.08
N GLY A 125 -2.36 -6.10 0.07
CA GLY A 125 -2.68 -5.38 -1.15
C GLY A 125 -3.92 -4.51 -1.03
N ARG A 126 -4.78 -4.60 -2.05
CA ARG A 126 -5.94 -3.73 -2.28
C ARG A 126 -6.96 -3.79 -1.14
N ILE A 127 -6.86 -2.83 -0.22
CA ILE A 127 -7.77 -2.71 0.92
C ILE A 127 -9.12 -2.13 0.55
N ASP A 128 -9.35 -1.68 -0.68
CA ASP A 128 -10.54 -0.96 -1.19
C ASP A 128 -11.59 -1.87 -1.83
N LEU A 129 -11.23 -3.11 -2.18
CA LEU A 129 -12.12 -4.07 -2.86
C LEU A 129 -13.30 -4.53 -2.00
N LYS A 130 -14.40 -4.97 -2.63
CA LYS A 130 -15.56 -5.60 -1.95
C LYS A 130 -15.22 -6.98 -1.41
N HIS A 131 -16.05 -7.52 -0.53
CA HIS A 131 -15.81 -8.79 0.15
C HIS A 131 -15.53 -9.95 -0.81
N ALA A 132 -16.38 -10.14 -1.83
CA ALA A 132 -16.20 -11.23 -2.79
C ALA A 132 -14.89 -11.11 -3.59
N GLU A 133 -14.51 -9.88 -3.94
CA GLU A 133 -13.28 -9.57 -4.68
C GLU A 133 -12.04 -9.79 -3.82
N ARG A 134 -12.05 -9.34 -2.55
CA ARG A 134 -10.98 -9.64 -1.58
C ARG A 134 -10.80 -11.13 -1.37
N GLN A 135 -11.89 -11.86 -1.13
CA GLN A 135 -11.84 -13.31 -0.94
C GLN A 135 -11.30 -14.03 -2.17
N LYS A 136 -11.66 -13.59 -3.38
CA LYS A 136 -11.10 -14.13 -4.62
C LYS A 136 -9.59 -13.82 -4.73
N LEU A 137 -9.20 -12.58 -4.50
CA LEU A 137 -7.80 -12.14 -4.55
C LEU A 137 -6.91 -13.00 -3.64
N TYR A 138 -7.31 -13.20 -2.38
CA TYR A 138 -6.50 -13.95 -1.42
C TYR A 138 -6.52 -15.46 -1.63
N ARG A 139 -7.63 -16.03 -2.13
CA ARG A 139 -7.64 -17.44 -2.54
C ARG A 139 -6.73 -17.70 -3.75
N ASP A 140 -6.74 -16.82 -4.74
CA ASP A 140 -5.98 -17.02 -5.97
C ASP A 140 -4.50 -16.69 -5.79
N GLY A 141 -4.18 -15.67 -4.97
CA GLY A 141 -2.80 -15.20 -4.74
C GLY A 141 -2.07 -15.94 -3.61
N TRP A 142 -2.76 -16.16 -2.48
CA TRP A 142 -2.16 -16.69 -1.23
C TRP A 142 -2.84 -17.97 -0.73
N HIS A 143 -3.81 -18.52 -1.46
CA HIS A 143 -4.42 -19.81 -1.16
C HIS A 143 -5.09 -19.91 0.23
N PHE A 144 -5.60 -18.79 0.78
CA PHE A 144 -6.38 -18.79 2.02
C PHE A 144 -7.73 -18.08 1.88
N THR A 145 -8.64 -18.37 2.81
CA THR A 145 -9.91 -17.63 2.98
C THR A 145 -9.72 -16.63 4.12
N CYS A 146 -9.91 -15.34 3.85
CA CYS A 146 -9.70 -14.31 4.87
C CYS A 146 -10.81 -14.37 5.94
N THR A 147 -10.41 -14.45 7.20
CA THR A 147 -11.31 -14.52 8.37
C THR A 147 -11.17 -13.31 9.29
N CYS A 148 -10.55 -12.22 8.82
CA CYS A 148 -10.44 -10.98 9.61
C CYS A 148 -11.82 -10.43 9.98
N SER A 149 -11.88 -9.53 10.97
CA SER A 149 -13.13 -8.97 11.50
C SER A 149 -14.06 -8.39 10.44
N LEU A 150 -13.52 -7.85 9.33
CA LEU A 150 -14.32 -7.34 8.22
C LEU A 150 -14.94 -8.47 7.36
N CYS A 151 -14.22 -9.57 7.17
CA CYS A 151 -14.66 -10.70 6.34
C CYS A 151 -15.49 -11.72 7.12
N SER A 152 -15.34 -11.79 8.44
CA SER A 152 -16.12 -12.63 9.33
C SER A 152 -17.34 -11.92 9.94
N ALA A 153 -17.60 -10.66 9.54
CA ALA A 153 -18.75 -9.89 10.02
C ALA A 153 -20.07 -10.49 9.54
N ASP A 154 -21.19 -10.03 10.11
CA ASP A 154 -22.50 -10.44 9.64
C ASP A 154 -22.81 -9.89 8.25
N LYS A 155 -23.81 -10.50 7.58
CA LYS A 155 -24.17 -10.16 6.20
C LYS A 155 -24.57 -8.68 5.99
N TYR A 156 -25.11 -8.00 6.99
CA TYR A 156 -25.51 -6.60 6.90
C TYR A 156 -24.29 -5.69 6.99
N ALA A 157 -23.37 -5.99 7.91
CA ALA A 157 -22.10 -5.27 8.02
C ALA A 157 -21.26 -5.41 6.75
N ILE A 158 -21.18 -6.63 6.19
CA ILE A 158 -20.50 -6.89 4.91
C ILE A 158 -21.15 -6.09 3.78
N ALA A 159 -22.48 -6.17 3.63
CA ALA A 159 -23.18 -5.43 2.58
C ALA A 159 -23.00 -3.91 2.68
N GLY A 160 -23.01 -3.37 3.91
CA GLY A 160 -22.76 -1.95 4.14
C GLY A 160 -21.33 -1.52 3.80
N SER A 161 -20.34 -2.37 4.11
CA SER A 161 -18.94 -2.13 3.71
C SER A 161 -18.78 -2.17 2.19
N ASP A 162 -19.37 -3.18 1.53
CA ASP A 162 -19.34 -3.31 0.08
C ASP A 162 -19.97 -2.10 -0.63
N GLN A 163 -21.09 -1.57 -0.11
CA GLN A 163 -21.70 -0.35 -0.64
C GLN A 163 -20.78 0.86 -0.52
N ARG A 164 -20.10 1.05 0.62
CA ARG A 164 -19.15 2.15 0.81
C ARG A 164 -17.94 2.04 -0.10
N ARG A 165 -17.44 0.82 -0.30
CA ARG A 165 -16.31 0.51 -1.20
C ARG A 165 -16.64 0.76 -2.66
N GLU A 166 -17.83 0.34 -3.07
CA GLU A 166 -18.35 0.67 -4.41
C GLU A 166 -18.50 2.18 -4.59
N ARG A 167 -19.00 2.88 -3.56
CA ARG A 167 -19.13 4.34 -3.60
C ARG A 167 -17.77 5.05 -3.66
N PHE A 168 -16.80 4.58 -2.88
CA PHE A 168 -15.41 5.07 -2.91
C PHE A 168 -14.82 4.96 -4.31
N ALA A 169 -14.92 3.77 -4.93
CA ALA A 169 -14.42 3.54 -6.29
C ALA A 169 -15.10 4.46 -7.32
N LYS A 170 -16.43 4.63 -7.24
CA LYS A 170 -17.17 5.55 -8.13
C LYS A 170 -16.76 7.01 -7.94
N LEU A 171 -16.56 7.45 -6.69
CA LEU A 171 -16.13 8.82 -6.40
C LEU A 171 -14.72 9.07 -6.96
N HIS A 172 -13.79 8.14 -6.78
CA HIS A 172 -12.46 8.24 -7.38
C HIS A 172 -12.49 8.24 -8.91
N GLU A 173 -13.33 7.42 -9.55
CA GLU A 173 -13.55 7.46 -11.00
C GLU A 173 -14.07 8.85 -11.44
N GLN A 174 -15.07 9.39 -10.75
CA GLN A 174 -15.61 10.73 -11.01
C GLN A 174 -14.56 11.82 -10.84
N LEU A 175 -13.80 11.79 -9.75
CA LEU A 175 -12.75 12.76 -9.44
C LEU A 175 -11.60 12.71 -10.45
N SER A 176 -11.21 11.51 -10.89
CA SER A 176 -10.15 11.32 -11.91
C SER A 176 -10.57 11.76 -13.32
N SER A 177 -11.88 11.86 -13.58
CA SER A 177 -12.45 12.20 -14.89
C SER A 177 -12.75 13.70 -15.05
N ILE A 178 -12.43 14.54 -14.05
CA ILE A 178 -12.69 15.97 -14.10
C ILE A 178 -11.83 16.64 -15.17
N THR A 179 -12.47 17.48 -15.97
CA THR A 179 -11.85 18.35 -16.97
C THR A 179 -12.10 19.81 -16.62
N GLY A 180 -11.42 20.74 -17.30
CA GLY A 180 -11.68 22.17 -17.13
C GLY A 180 -13.14 22.57 -17.40
N GLU A 181 -13.83 21.85 -18.30
CA GLU A 181 -15.24 22.09 -18.64
C GLU A 181 -16.22 21.56 -17.58
N THR A 182 -15.83 20.50 -16.87
CA THR A 182 -16.68 19.84 -15.86
C THR A 182 -16.30 20.22 -14.43
N TYR A 183 -15.34 21.14 -14.26
CA TYR A 183 -14.87 21.59 -12.97
C TYR A 183 -15.96 22.38 -12.22
N ASP A 184 -16.39 21.83 -11.08
CA ASP A 184 -17.23 22.51 -10.11
C ASP A 184 -16.62 22.32 -8.71
N ALA A 185 -16.08 23.40 -8.16
CA ALA A 185 -15.41 23.37 -6.87
C ALA A 185 -16.32 22.91 -5.72
N GLN A 186 -17.62 23.26 -5.73
CA GLN A 186 -18.54 22.84 -4.66
C GLN A 186 -18.85 21.35 -4.76
N GLN A 187 -19.06 20.86 -5.98
CA GLN A 187 -19.31 19.45 -6.21
C GLN A 187 -18.08 18.59 -5.86
N ILE A 188 -16.88 19.05 -6.21
CA ILE A 188 -15.63 18.39 -5.85
C ILE A 188 -15.50 18.34 -4.32
N ILE A 189 -15.63 19.46 -3.63
CA ILE A 189 -15.57 19.49 -2.15
C ILE A 189 -16.60 18.53 -1.53
N ALA A 190 -17.79 18.42 -2.09
CA ALA A 190 -18.81 17.50 -1.59
C ALA A 190 -18.39 16.03 -1.79
N TRP A 191 -17.88 15.66 -2.97
CA TRP A 191 -17.37 14.32 -3.25
C TRP A 191 -16.17 13.96 -2.36
N GLU A 192 -15.21 14.88 -2.22
CA GLU A 192 -14.03 14.70 -1.37
C GLU A 192 -14.40 14.44 0.10
N LYS A 193 -15.36 15.20 0.62
CA LYS A 193 -15.84 14.98 1.99
C LYS A 193 -16.47 13.60 2.15
N GLU A 194 -17.23 13.14 1.15
CA GLU A 194 -17.79 11.79 1.15
C GLU A 194 -16.69 10.72 1.09
N VAL A 195 -15.64 10.92 0.28
CA VAL A 195 -14.46 10.05 0.23
C VAL A 195 -13.80 9.95 1.61
N LEU A 196 -13.60 11.09 2.29
CA LEU A 196 -12.99 11.12 3.62
C LEU A 196 -13.87 10.44 4.68
N GLU A 197 -15.19 10.63 4.63
CA GLU A 197 -16.12 9.94 5.54
C GLU A 197 -16.11 8.42 5.32
N ILE A 198 -16.01 7.97 4.07
CA ILE A 198 -15.86 6.54 3.77
C ILE A 198 -14.51 6.04 4.28
N SER A 199 -13.43 6.80 4.05
CA SER A 199 -12.09 6.46 4.49
C SER A 199 -12.01 6.26 6.00
N ASP A 200 -12.58 7.18 6.80
CA ASP A 200 -12.61 7.06 8.26
C ASP A 200 -13.39 5.80 8.73
N ARG A 201 -14.45 5.42 8.00
CA ARG A 201 -15.25 4.23 8.34
C ARG A 201 -14.58 2.92 7.95
N GLU A 202 -13.94 2.88 6.79
CA GLU A 202 -13.35 1.67 6.20
C GLU A 202 -11.87 1.47 6.57
N GLY A 203 -11.19 2.51 7.06
CA GLY A 203 -9.75 2.50 7.34
C GLY A 203 -8.91 2.64 6.07
N PHE A 204 -9.18 3.67 5.25
CA PHE A 204 -8.45 3.95 4.00
C PHE A 204 -7.46 5.12 4.13
N GLU A 205 -6.90 5.34 5.31
CA GLU A 205 -6.02 6.47 5.58
C GLU A 205 -4.78 6.48 4.67
N THR A 206 -4.35 5.31 4.19
CA THR A 206 -3.23 5.15 3.26
C THR A 206 -3.59 5.38 1.79
N LEU A 207 -4.86 5.57 1.44
CA LEU A 207 -5.35 5.70 0.05
C LEU A 207 -5.84 7.10 -0.30
N ILE A 208 -5.81 8.05 0.63
CA ILE A 208 -6.45 9.37 0.48
C ILE A 208 -5.47 10.53 0.29
N ALA A 209 -4.19 10.26 -0.01
CA ALA A 209 -3.19 11.31 -0.17
C ALA A 209 -3.58 12.31 -1.28
N GLU A 210 -4.00 11.80 -2.43
CA GLU A 210 -4.45 12.61 -3.58
C GLU A 210 -5.71 13.41 -3.27
N ASP A 211 -6.64 12.86 -2.49
CA ASP A 211 -7.89 13.52 -2.07
C ASP A 211 -7.61 14.73 -1.18
N LEU A 212 -6.69 14.57 -0.23
CA LEU A 212 -6.24 15.65 0.64
C LEU A 212 -5.53 16.75 -0.18
N GLU A 213 -4.66 16.36 -1.12
CA GLU A 213 -4.00 17.29 -2.07
C GLU A 213 -5.03 18.07 -2.90
N ARG A 214 -6.02 17.37 -3.48
CA ARG A 214 -7.06 17.98 -4.30
C ARG A 214 -7.86 19.02 -3.53
N LEU A 215 -8.24 18.73 -2.29
CA LEU A 215 -8.87 19.71 -1.40
C LEU A 215 -8.00 20.94 -1.16
N ALA A 216 -6.70 20.77 -0.94
CA ALA A 216 -5.79 21.90 -0.74
C ALA A 216 -5.79 22.85 -1.96
N TYR A 217 -5.70 22.30 -3.18
CA TYR A 217 -5.73 23.09 -4.41
C TYR A 217 -7.09 23.72 -4.71
N VAL A 218 -8.19 22.98 -4.50
CA VAL A 218 -9.55 23.53 -4.71
C VAL A 218 -9.82 24.70 -3.76
N TYR A 219 -9.46 24.60 -2.48
CA TYR A 219 -9.61 25.71 -1.54
C TYR A 219 -8.69 26.89 -1.86
N ASN A 220 -7.47 26.63 -2.36
CA ASN A 220 -6.58 27.70 -2.84
C ASN A 220 -7.20 28.46 -4.02
N GLY A 221 -7.71 27.74 -5.03
CA GLY A 221 -8.37 28.32 -6.20
C GLY A 221 -9.63 29.14 -5.87
N LEU A 222 -10.29 28.84 -4.75
CA LEU A 222 -11.42 29.62 -4.21
C LEU A 222 -10.99 30.85 -3.39
N GLY A 223 -9.69 31.10 -3.23
CA GLY A 223 -9.17 32.17 -2.36
C GLY A 223 -9.32 31.90 -0.87
N ARG A 224 -9.68 30.66 -0.48
CA ARG A 224 -9.91 30.24 0.91
C ARG A 224 -8.62 29.75 1.54
N LYS A 225 -7.72 30.71 1.77
CA LYS A 225 -6.33 30.49 2.19
C LYS A 225 -6.20 29.60 3.44
N SER A 226 -6.99 29.86 4.48
CA SER A 226 -6.88 29.14 5.77
C SER A 226 -7.19 27.65 5.61
N GLU A 227 -8.21 27.33 4.84
CA GLU A 227 -8.62 25.97 4.51
C GLU A 227 -7.58 25.28 3.62
N ALA A 228 -7.07 25.99 2.60
CA ALA A 228 -6.01 25.49 1.74
C ALA A 228 -4.77 25.08 2.56
N VAL A 229 -4.31 25.92 3.49
CA VAL A 229 -3.20 25.61 4.41
C VAL A 229 -3.52 24.41 5.29
N MET A 230 -4.73 24.33 5.82
CA MET A 230 -5.15 23.21 6.69
C MET A 230 -5.10 21.88 5.93
N TRP A 231 -5.63 21.83 4.72
CA TRP A 231 -5.59 20.63 3.88
C TRP A 231 -4.18 20.30 3.42
N ALA A 232 -3.39 21.27 2.96
CA ALA A 232 -1.99 21.05 2.59
C ALA A 232 -1.16 20.47 3.76
N LYS A 233 -1.34 20.98 4.99
CA LYS A 233 -0.71 20.42 6.19
C LYS A 233 -1.20 19.00 6.52
N ARG A 234 -2.46 18.66 6.21
CA ARG A 234 -2.99 17.30 6.36
C ARG A 234 -2.41 16.36 5.30
N THR A 235 -2.31 16.80 4.05
CA THR A 235 -1.66 16.07 2.95
C THR A 235 -0.21 15.78 3.27
N ARG A 236 0.58 16.80 3.67
CA ARG A 236 1.98 16.63 4.08
C ARG A 236 2.14 15.56 5.16
N ARG A 237 1.32 15.62 6.22
CA ARG A 237 1.36 14.63 7.30
C ARG A 237 1.05 13.22 6.79
N ASN A 238 0.01 13.08 5.96
CA ASN A 238 -0.38 11.81 5.37
C ASN A 238 0.73 11.22 4.48
N LEU A 239 1.29 12.03 3.57
CA LEU A 239 2.41 11.66 2.71
C LEU A 239 3.64 11.25 3.51
N MET A 240 4.06 12.05 4.49
CA MET A 240 5.21 11.72 5.34
C MET A 240 5.00 10.42 6.13
N GLN A 241 3.78 10.19 6.60
CA GLN A 241 3.44 9.00 7.39
C GLN A 241 3.41 7.75 6.51
N TRP A 242 2.73 7.79 5.36
CA TRP A 242 2.38 6.59 4.60
C TRP A 242 3.14 6.41 3.29
N TRP A 243 3.55 7.49 2.62
CA TRP A 243 4.02 7.45 1.22
C TRP A 243 5.53 7.75 1.07
N VAL A 244 6.03 8.78 1.74
CA VAL A 244 7.38 9.33 1.53
C VAL A 244 8.37 8.65 2.45
N VAL A 245 9.40 7.99 1.90
CA VAL A 245 10.77 8.00 2.46
C VAL A 245 11.77 7.83 1.32
N ASP A 246 12.37 8.92 0.83
CA ASP A 246 13.73 8.77 0.29
C ASP A 246 14.63 10.01 0.32
N GLY A 247 14.25 11.09 1.01
CA GLY A 247 15.03 12.34 0.97
C GLY A 247 15.16 12.96 -0.43
N ARG A 248 14.55 12.36 -1.45
CA ARG A 248 13.92 13.06 -2.56
C ARG A 248 12.48 13.23 -2.14
N GLU A 249 12.02 14.47 -2.09
CA GLU A 249 10.59 14.74 -1.96
C GLU A 249 9.87 13.99 -3.09
N SER A 250 8.83 13.22 -2.76
CA SER A 250 7.94 12.73 -3.81
C SER A 250 7.37 13.94 -4.55
N ALA A 251 7.01 13.79 -5.82
CA ALA A 251 6.48 14.92 -6.58
C ALA A 251 5.26 15.54 -5.86
N GLU A 252 4.44 14.71 -5.22
CA GLU A 252 3.31 15.10 -4.37
C GLU A 252 3.77 15.95 -3.17
N LEU A 253 4.79 15.48 -2.43
CA LEU A 253 5.28 16.21 -1.26
C LEU A 253 5.87 17.56 -1.66
N LYS A 254 6.67 17.59 -2.74
CA LYS A 254 7.25 18.82 -3.27
C LYS A 254 6.16 19.83 -3.66
N ARG A 255 5.13 19.39 -4.40
CA ARG A 255 3.97 20.23 -4.78
C ARG A 255 3.29 20.82 -3.56
N ILE A 256 3.13 20.04 -2.49
CA ILE A 256 2.51 20.50 -1.25
C ILE A 256 3.41 21.47 -0.48
N GLU A 257 4.72 21.25 -0.40
CA GLU A 257 5.65 22.19 0.23
C GLU A 257 5.72 23.53 -0.54
N GLU A 258 5.71 23.49 -1.88
CA GLU A 258 5.61 24.68 -2.73
C GLU A 258 4.30 25.44 -2.46
N LEU A 259 3.16 24.74 -2.44
CA LEU A 259 1.85 25.34 -2.11
C LEU A 259 1.85 25.98 -0.71
N LEU A 260 2.44 25.32 0.30
CA LEU A 260 2.57 25.88 1.64
C LEU A 260 3.43 27.15 1.64
N GLY A 261 4.53 27.16 0.88
CA GLY A 261 5.38 28.33 0.68
C GLY A 261 4.64 29.50 0.03
N GLU A 262 3.86 29.27 -1.01
CA GLU A 262 3.01 30.28 -1.67
C GLU A 262 1.95 30.84 -0.72
N LEU A 263 1.40 29.99 0.14
CA LEU A 263 0.44 30.38 1.17
C LEU A 263 1.12 31.01 2.40
N GLY A 264 2.45 31.04 2.47
CA GLY A 264 3.22 31.58 3.60
C GLY A 264 2.99 30.84 4.92
N ALA A 265 2.96 29.51 4.89
CA ALA A 265 2.52 28.65 6.01
C ALA A 265 3.44 27.47 6.34
#